data_AF-A0A6P0UCK7-F1
#
_entry.id   AF-A0A6P0UCK7-F1
#
_cell.length_a   1.000
_cell.length_b   1.000
_cell.length_c   1.000
_cell.angle_alpha   90.00
_cell.angle_beta   90.00
_cell.angle_gamma   90.00
#
_symmetry.space_group_name_H-M   'P 1'
#
loop_
_entity.id
_entity.type
_entity.pdbx_description
1 polymer ?
#
loop_
_entity_poly.entity_id
_entity_poly.type
_entity_poly.pdbx_seq_one_letter_code
_entity_poly.pdbx_strand_id
1 'polypeptide(L)'
;DFKGTEISAVEALNLLQLPTLSLRAKEGLAMVNGTSVMTGIAANCVNDAHSLFAVAIATHALMIQALGGTNQSFHPFIHGLKPHPGQVWVAEQMVNLLSDSRLSCDELNGDNHFDGDDLIQDRYSMRCLPQYLGPVVDGLWDIASQIETEINSVTDNPLIDVKRQSSYHGGNFLGQYVGVGMDRLRYFIGLIAKHLDVQIALLVTPEFNGGLPASLVGNTQRKVNMGLKGLQIAGNSIMPLLTFYGNSLADRFPTHAEQFNQNINSQGFGSANLARTSIDLFRQYLAIALIFAVQAVEQKNYVAFGDYDVEKNLSPATKVLYNKVRELLEKPVSKEQSLIWDDCEQSLDIYISRIVDDLSAPGQISQAVSDIFSELMNEK
;
A
#
# COMPACT_ATOMS: atom_id res chain seq x y z
N ASP A 1 11.28 8.67 -24.88
CA ASP A 1 12.59 8.67 -24.22
C ASP A 1 13.42 7.48 -24.71
N PHE A 2 14.70 7.68 -25.02
CA PHE A 2 15.65 6.60 -25.32
C PHE A 2 16.81 6.70 -24.32
N LYS A 3 16.76 5.90 -23.24
CA LYS A 3 17.75 5.89 -22.14
C LYS A 3 17.92 7.26 -21.44
N GLY A 4 16.82 7.96 -21.17
CA GLY A 4 16.79 9.24 -20.46
C GLY A 4 16.95 10.48 -21.35
N THR A 5 17.08 10.32 -22.67
CA THR A 5 17.11 11.44 -23.63
C THR A 5 15.88 11.44 -24.56
N GLU A 6 15.26 12.61 -24.71
CA GLU A 6 14.22 12.84 -25.71
C GLU A 6 14.85 12.97 -27.11
N ILE A 7 14.46 12.08 -28.02
CA ILE A 7 14.92 12.05 -29.41
C ILE A 7 13.75 11.73 -30.34
N SER A 8 13.90 12.03 -31.63
CA SER A 8 12.87 11.69 -32.63
C SER A 8 12.76 10.19 -32.87
N ALA A 9 11.59 9.70 -33.29
CA ALA A 9 11.40 8.29 -33.63
C ALA A 9 12.33 7.81 -34.76
N VAL A 10 12.61 8.67 -35.75
CA VAL A 10 13.52 8.35 -36.87
C VAL A 10 14.94 8.16 -36.37
N GLU A 11 15.40 9.02 -35.45
CA GLU A 11 16.70 8.90 -34.83
C GLU A 11 16.81 7.63 -33.98
N ALA A 12 15.79 7.31 -33.19
CA ALA A 12 15.74 6.08 -32.41
C ALA A 12 15.81 4.82 -33.30
N LEU A 13 15.08 4.78 -34.42
CA LEU A 13 15.14 3.68 -35.39
C LEU A 13 16.54 3.53 -35.99
N ASN A 14 17.20 4.64 -36.34
CA ASN A 14 18.56 4.62 -36.86
C ASN A 14 19.56 4.06 -35.83
N LEU A 15 19.44 4.49 -34.56
CA LEU A 15 20.28 3.97 -33.46
C LEU A 15 20.07 2.48 -33.21
N LEU A 16 18.83 2.01 -33.37
CA LEU A 16 18.46 0.58 -33.25
C LEU A 16 18.74 -0.23 -34.52
N GLN A 17 19.18 0.41 -35.61
CA GLN A 17 19.36 -0.21 -36.93
C GLN A 17 18.08 -0.88 -37.47
N LEU A 18 16.93 -0.25 -37.22
CA LEU A 18 15.62 -0.72 -37.67
C LEU A 18 15.10 0.11 -38.85
N PRO A 19 14.47 -0.53 -39.86
CA PRO A 19 13.86 0.20 -40.97
C PRO A 19 12.56 0.88 -40.54
N THR A 20 12.15 1.90 -41.29
CA THR A 20 10.80 2.44 -41.18
C THR A 20 9.78 1.45 -41.74
N LEU A 21 8.56 1.47 -41.19
CA LEU A 21 7.47 0.59 -41.62
C LEU A 21 6.41 1.40 -42.36
N SER A 22 5.91 0.85 -43.47
CA SER A 22 4.72 1.35 -44.17
C SER A 22 3.54 0.44 -43.86
N LEU A 23 2.57 0.97 -43.12
CA LEU A 23 1.41 0.22 -42.67
C LEU A 23 0.52 -0.21 -43.86
N ARG A 24 0.14 -1.48 -43.85
CA ARG A 24 -0.80 -2.07 -44.81
C ARG A 24 -2.24 -1.92 -44.32
N ALA A 25 -3.17 -2.44 -45.12
CA ALA A 25 -4.58 -2.49 -44.75
C ALA A 25 -4.77 -3.14 -43.38
N LYS A 26 -5.66 -2.57 -42.56
CA LYS A 26 -5.97 -2.92 -41.17
C LYS A 26 -4.85 -2.69 -40.14
N GLU A 27 -3.56 -2.74 -40.51
CA GLU A 27 -2.44 -2.65 -39.54
C GLU A 27 -2.48 -1.39 -38.68
N GLY A 28 -2.87 -0.24 -39.26
CA GLY A 28 -3.04 0.99 -38.48
C GLY A 28 -4.09 0.86 -37.37
N LEU A 29 -5.23 0.24 -37.67
CA LEU A 29 -6.30 0.03 -36.68
C LEU A 29 -5.92 -1.06 -35.66
N ALA A 30 -5.22 -2.11 -36.09
CA ALA A 30 -4.71 -3.15 -35.21
C ALA A 30 -3.71 -2.62 -34.17
N MET A 31 -2.95 -1.57 -34.51
CA MET A 31 -1.99 -0.95 -33.60
C MET A 31 -2.62 0.01 -32.57
N VAL A 32 -3.69 0.73 -32.94
CA VAL A 32 -4.22 1.83 -32.11
C VAL A 32 -5.56 1.53 -31.44
N ASN A 33 -6.30 0.54 -31.93
CA ASN A 33 -7.61 0.21 -31.40
C ASN A 33 -7.47 -0.88 -30.33
N GLY A 34 -7.72 -0.53 -29.07
CA GLY A 34 -7.59 -1.48 -27.97
C GLY A 34 -7.35 -0.84 -26.62
N THR A 35 -7.10 -1.67 -25.62
CA THR A 35 -6.99 -1.23 -24.21
C THR A 35 -5.56 -1.25 -23.69
N SER A 36 -4.57 -1.59 -24.53
CA SER A 36 -3.19 -1.88 -24.13
C SER A 36 -2.56 -0.82 -23.23
N VAL A 37 -2.76 0.47 -23.52
CA VAL A 37 -2.17 1.57 -22.73
C VAL A 37 -2.81 1.68 -21.35
N MET A 38 -4.15 1.69 -21.27
CA MET A 38 -4.85 1.80 -19.98
C MET A 38 -4.62 0.55 -19.13
N THR A 39 -4.57 -0.63 -19.76
CA THR A 39 -4.29 -1.92 -19.12
C THR A 39 -2.84 -1.99 -18.63
N GLY A 40 -1.86 -1.48 -19.39
CA GLY A 40 -0.47 -1.43 -18.96
C GLY A 40 -0.25 -0.53 -17.73
N ILE A 41 -0.91 0.63 -17.69
CA ILE A 41 -0.89 1.49 -16.49
C ILE A 41 -1.55 0.78 -15.31
N ALA A 42 -2.71 0.16 -15.53
CA ALA A 42 -3.45 -0.55 -14.50
C ALA A 42 -2.66 -1.73 -13.93
N ALA A 43 -1.99 -2.53 -14.77
CA ALA A 43 -1.16 -3.65 -14.33
C ALA A 43 -0.06 -3.20 -13.36
N ASN A 44 0.65 -2.11 -13.69
CA ASN A 44 1.66 -1.54 -12.79
C ASN A 44 1.04 -1.05 -11.47
N CYS A 45 -0.11 -0.36 -11.54
CA CYS A 45 -0.80 0.10 -10.33
C CYS A 45 -1.26 -1.05 -9.44
N VAL A 46 -1.75 -2.15 -10.02
CA VAL A 46 -2.15 -3.35 -9.28
C VAL A 46 -0.95 -3.98 -8.58
N ASN A 47 0.16 -4.19 -9.30
CA ASN A 47 1.39 -4.72 -8.72
C ASN A 47 1.89 -3.86 -7.55
N ASP A 48 1.94 -2.55 -7.76
CA ASP A 48 2.37 -1.60 -6.73
C ASP A 48 1.42 -1.59 -5.53
N ALA A 49 0.10 -1.69 -5.76
CA ALA A 49 -0.87 -1.77 -4.67
C ALA A 49 -0.69 -3.01 -3.79
N HIS A 50 -0.42 -4.17 -4.38
CA HIS A 50 -0.15 -5.41 -3.63
C HIS A 50 1.13 -5.29 -2.80
N SER A 51 2.20 -4.77 -3.40
CA SER A 51 3.47 -4.52 -2.70
C SER A 51 3.30 -3.54 -1.52
N LEU A 52 2.65 -2.41 -1.76
CA LEU A 52 2.40 -1.39 -0.72
C LEU A 52 1.43 -1.89 0.36
N PHE A 53 0.48 -2.76 0.02
CA PHE A 53 -0.40 -3.39 1.00
C PHE A 53 0.37 -4.35 1.92
N ALA A 54 1.29 -5.15 1.38
CA ALA A 54 2.16 -6.00 2.20
C ALA A 54 2.99 -5.18 3.21
N VAL A 55 3.54 -4.05 2.76
CA VAL A 55 4.25 -3.10 3.65
C VAL A 55 3.28 -2.48 4.68
N ALA A 56 2.06 -2.11 4.30
CA ALA A 56 1.06 -1.56 5.22
C ALA A 56 0.63 -2.54 6.32
N ILE A 57 0.46 -3.82 5.96
CA ILE A 57 0.14 -4.92 6.89
C ILE A 57 1.27 -5.10 7.93
N ALA A 58 2.52 -5.15 7.48
CA ALA A 58 3.67 -5.21 8.39
C ALA A 58 3.84 -3.93 9.22
N THR A 59 3.49 -2.76 8.67
CA THR A 59 3.47 -1.48 9.39
C THR A 59 2.43 -1.50 10.51
N HIS A 60 1.23 -2.03 10.25
CA HIS A 60 0.23 -2.24 11.30
C HIS A 60 0.73 -3.14 12.42
N ALA A 61 1.45 -4.23 12.11
CA ALA A 61 2.03 -5.11 13.12
C ALA A 61 3.08 -4.41 14.00
N LEU A 62 3.91 -3.52 13.44
CA LEU A 62 4.80 -2.66 14.23
C LEU A 62 4.00 -1.71 15.14
N MET A 63 2.94 -1.08 14.62
CA MET A 63 2.11 -0.16 15.40
C MET A 63 1.33 -0.86 16.53
N ILE A 64 0.85 -2.08 16.30
CA ILE A 64 0.19 -2.91 17.34
C ILE A 64 1.18 -3.22 18.48
N GLN A 65 2.41 -3.64 18.13
CA GLN A 65 3.46 -3.86 19.13
C GLN A 65 3.78 -2.58 19.91
N ALA A 66 3.87 -1.44 19.23
CA ALA A 66 4.13 -0.16 19.89
C ALA A 66 3.01 0.26 20.85
N LEU A 67 1.75 -0.04 20.52
CA LEU A 67 0.59 0.23 21.38
C LEU A 67 0.43 -0.79 22.51
N GLY A 68 1.17 -1.91 22.49
CA GLY A 68 0.95 -3.02 23.40
C GLY A 68 -0.38 -3.73 23.17
N GLY A 69 -0.86 -3.76 21.93
CA GLY A 69 -2.13 -4.40 21.58
C GLY A 69 -2.07 -5.92 21.74
N THR A 70 -3.25 -6.54 21.89
CA THR A 70 -3.40 -7.98 22.07
C THR A 70 -3.45 -8.73 20.74
N ASN A 71 -2.76 -9.87 20.68
CA ASN A 71 -2.83 -10.78 19.53
C ASN A 71 -4.14 -11.62 19.50
N GLN A 72 -4.92 -11.63 20.59
CA GLN A 72 -6.18 -12.38 20.70
C GLN A 72 -7.18 -12.02 19.60
N SER A 73 -7.17 -10.76 19.13
CA SER A 73 -8.04 -10.26 18.07
C SER A 73 -7.84 -11.00 16.72
N PHE A 74 -6.72 -11.68 16.54
CA PHE A 74 -6.35 -12.40 15.32
C PHE A 74 -6.54 -13.92 15.44
N HIS A 75 -7.09 -14.40 16.56
CA HIS A 75 -7.19 -15.83 16.83
C HIS A 75 -8.03 -16.56 15.76
N PRO A 76 -7.55 -17.67 15.17
CA PRO A 76 -8.23 -18.37 14.06
C PRO A 76 -9.68 -18.76 14.32
N PHE A 77 -10.05 -19.07 15.57
CA PHE A 77 -11.46 -19.33 15.96
C PHE A 77 -12.40 -18.19 15.55
N ILE A 78 -12.02 -16.93 15.76
CA ILE A 78 -12.85 -15.76 15.43
C ILE A 78 -13.07 -15.71 13.92
N HIS A 79 -12.01 -15.88 13.15
CA HIS A 79 -12.05 -15.72 11.70
C HIS A 79 -12.63 -16.94 10.98
N GLY A 80 -12.54 -18.13 11.58
CA GLY A 80 -13.25 -19.33 11.14
C GLY A 80 -14.77 -19.24 11.29
N LEU A 81 -15.27 -18.47 12.26
CA LEU A 81 -16.71 -18.19 12.41
C LEU A 81 -17.25 -17.16 11.41
N LYS A 82 -16.37 -16.37 10.77
CA LYS A 82 -16.72 -15.42 9.71
C LYS A 82 -15.71 -15.53 8.56
N PRO A 83 -15.77 -16.60 7.76
CA PRO A 83 -14.68 -17.03 6.88
C PRO A 83 -14.69 -16.30 5.52
N HIS A 84 -14.66 -14.96 5.54
CA HIS A 84 -14.34 -14.22 4.32
C HIS A 84 -12.85 -14.42 4.01
N PRO A 85 -12.48 -14.83 2.78
CA PRO A 85 -11.10 -15.20 2.45
C PRO A 85 -10.06 -14.14 2.87
N GLY A 86 -10.21 -12.89 2.42
CA GLY A 86 -9.30 -11.81 2.79
C GLY A 86 -9.28 -11.52 4.29
N GLN A 87 -10.40 -11.70 5.01
CA GLN A 87 -10.42 -11.53 6.46
C GLN A 87 -9.59 -12.60 7.18
N VAL A 88 -9.71 -13.86 6.73
CA VAL A 88 -8.94 -14.98 7.25
C VAL A 88 -7.47 -14.77 6.96
N TRP A 89 -7.13 -14.43 5.71
CA TRP A 89 -5.76 -14.13 5.29
C TRP A 89 -5.11 -13.04 6.16
N VAL A 90 -5.78 -11.89 6.33
CA VAL A 90 -5.22 -10.79 7.14
C VAL A 90 -4.99 -11.22 8.60
N ALA A 91 -5.89 -12.01 9.18
CA ALA A 91 -5.72 -12.51 10.54
C ALA A 91 -4.53 -13.45 10.65
N GLU A 92 -4.37 -14.38 9.72
CA GLU A 92 -3.23 -15.31 9.66
C GLU A 92 -1.90 -14.54 9.51
N GLN A 93 -1.86 -13.53 8.64
CA GLN A 93 -0.69 -12.67 8.51
C GLN A 93 -0.37 -11.93 9.81
N MET A 94 -1.36 -11.45 10.56
CA MET A 94 -1.12 -10.81 11.87
C MET A 94 -0.63 -11.77 12.94
N VAL A 95 -1.13 -13.00 12.97
CA VAL A 95 -0.60 -14.04 13.86
C VAL A 95 0.88 -14.27 13.56
N ASN A 96 1.23 -14.45 12.28
CA ASN A 96 2.62 -14.67 11.87
C ASN A 96 3.51 -13.46 12.16
N LEU A 97 3.03 -12.25 11.86
CA LEU A 97 3.78 -11.02 12.06
C LEU A 97 3.98 -10.66 13.54
N LEU A 98 3.11 -11.11 14.44
CA LEU A 98 3.20 -10.84 15.88
C LEU A 98 3.81 -12.00 16.68
N SER A 99 4.07 -13.15 16.05
CA SER A 99 4.67 -14.31 16.69
C SER A 99 5.97 -13.95 17.41
N ASP A 100 6.14 -14.46 18.63
CA ASP A 100 7.32 -14.26 19.48
C ASP A 100 7.65 -12.79 19.81
N SER A 101 6.71 -11.86 19.62
CA SER A 101 6.85 -10.49 20.13
C SER A 101 6.78 -10.46 21.65
N ARG A 102 7.62 -9.62 22.26
CA ARG A 102 7.54 -9.27 23.69
C ARG A 102 6.90 -7.90 23.93
N LEU A 103 6.50 -7.22 22.85
CA LEU A 103 5.90 -5.88 22.91
C LEU A 103 4.38 -5.92 22.78
N SER A 104 3.81 -6.89 22.06
CA SER A 104 2.36 -7.17 22.07
C SER A 104 1.96 -8.06 23.24
N CYS A 105 0.71 -7.95 23.67
CA CYS A 105 0.14 -8.86 24.68
C CYS A 105 -0.20 -10.20 24.05
N ASP A 106 0.36 -11.29 24.61
CA ASP A 106 0.07 -12.65 24.17
C ASP A 106 -1.10 -13.24 24.98
N GLU A 107 -2.26 -13.30 24.34
CA GLU A 107 -3.53 -13.76 24.93
C GLU A 107 -4.25 -14.74 24.00
N LEU A 108 -3.51 -15.40 23.09
CA LEU A 108 -4.07 -16.41 22.17
C LEU A 108 -4.62 -17.63 22.92
N ASN A 109 -4.16 -17.90 24.14
CA ASN A 109 -4.71 -18.97 24.98
C ASN A 109 -6.10 -18.65 25.56
N GLY A 110 -6.60 -17.41 25.39
CA GLY A 110 -7.88 -16.95 25.90
C GLY A 110 -7.87 -16.47 27.35
N ASP A 111 -6.70 -16.46 28.01
CA ASP A 111 -6.53 -15.81 29.29
C ASP A 111 -6.40 -14.29 29.09
N ASN A 112 -7.01 -13.51 29.98
CA ASN A 112 -6.92 -12.04 29.93
C ASN A 112 -5.98 -11.58 31.04
N HIS A 113 -4.91 -10.86 30.68
CA HIS A 113 -4.02 -10.25 31.64
C HIS A 113 -4.55 -8.86 32.00
N PHE A 114 -5.50 -8.80 32.94
CA PHE A 114 -6.08 -7.53 33.40
C PHE A 114 -5.24 -6.95 34.54
N ASP A 115 -4.56 -5.83 34.28
CA ASP A 115 -4.13 -4.89 35.32
C ASP A 115 -5.19 -3.80 35.46
N GLY A 116 -5.59 -3.49 36.70
CA GLY A 116 -6.87 -2.86 37.06
C GLY A 116 -7.24 -1.52 36.41
N ASP A 117 -6.28 -0.85 35.75
CA ASP A 117 -6.42 0.47 35.16
C ASP A 117 -6.49 0.46 33.60
N ASP A 118 -6.30 -0.70 32.96
CA ASP A 118 -6.29 -0.82 31.49
C ASP A 118 -7.70 -1.08 30.89
N LEU A 119 -7.86 -0.68 29.62
CA LEU A 119 -9.07 -1.02 28.86
C LEU A 119 -9.12 -2.54 28.64
N ILE A 120 -10.27 -3.16 28.96
CA ILE A 120 -10.53 -4.59 28.71
C ILE A 120 -10.38 -4.95 27.22
N GLN A 121 -10.54 -3.98 26.31
CA GLN A 121 -10.53 -4.24 24.87
C GLN A 121 -9.75 -3.17 24.11
N ASP A 122 -8.92 -3.64 23.19
CA ASP A 122 -8.32 -2.82 22.15
C ASP A 122 -9.38 -2.08 21.33
N ARG A 123 -8.98 -0.89 20.86
CA ARG A 123 -9.77 -0.06 19.93
C ARG A 123 -9.94 -0.78 18.60
N TYR A 124 -11.00 -0.42 17.88
CA TYR A 124 -11.39 -1.09 16.64
C TYR A 124 -10.32 -1.04 15.55
N SER A 125 -9.48 -0.01 15.52
CA SER A 125 -8.38 0.04 14.56
C SER A 125 -7.43 -1.15 14.71
N MET A 126 -7.25 -1.71 15.91
CA MET A 126 -6.48 -2.95 16.11
C MET A 126 -7.39 -4.17 16.06
N ARG A 127 -8.45 -4.20 16.88
CA ARG A 127 -9.30 -5.37 17.05
C ARG A 127 -10.14 -5.76 15.84
N CYS A 128 -10.51 -4.80 15.01
CA CYS A 128 -11.30 -5.03 13.80
C CYS A 128 -10.46 -5.01 12.53
N LEU A 129 -9.12 -5.05 12.64
CA LEU A 129 -8.20 -4.92 11.50
C LEU A 129 -8.47 -5.98 10.42
N PRO A 130 -8.63 -7.29 10.73
CA PRO A 130 -8.91 -8.29 9.69
C PRO A 130 -10.27 -8.07 9.02
N GLN A 131 -11.29 -7.68 9.79
CA GLN A 131 -12.64 -7.43 9.27
C GLN A 131 -12.68 -6.20 8.36
N TYR A 132 -11.84 -5.20 8.65
CA TYR A 132 -11.73 -3.97 7.86
C TYR A 132 -10.94 -4.19 6.56
N LEU A 133 -9.80 -4.88 6.64
CA LEU A 133 -8.92 -5.10 5.49
C LEU A 133 -9.30 -6.32 4.65
N GLY A 134 -10.16 -7.22 5.14
CA GLY A 134 -10.59 -8.39 4.39
C GLY A 134 -11.22 -8.06 3.02
N PRO A 135 -12.23 -7.17 2.95
CA PRO A 135 -12.79 -6.74 1.66
C PRO A 135 -11.81 -5.98 0.76
N VAL A 136 -10.76 -5.38 1.35
CA VAL A 136 -9.68 -4.75 0.58
C VAL A 136 -8.85 -5.81 -0.12
N VAL A 137 -8.45 -6.87 0.61
CA VAL A 137 -7.71 -8.02 0.05
C VAL A 137 -8.52 -8.72 -1.03
N ASP A 138 -9.77 -9.08 -0.73
CA ASP A 138 -10.67 -9.72 -1.71
C ASP A 138 -10.81 -8.85 -2.97
N GLY A 139 -10.90 -7.52 -2.78
CA GLY A 139 -10.97 -6.57 -3.87
C GLY A 139 -9.69 -6.46 -4.70
N LEU A 140 -8.51 -6.54 -4.07
CA LEU A 140 -7.23 -6.54 -4.76
C LEU A 140 -7.07 -7.80 -5.63
N TRP A 141 -7.44 -8.97 -5.12
CA TRP A 141 -7.43 -10.23 -5.88
C TRP A 141 -8.37 -10.20 -7.08
N ASP A 142 -9.59 -9.70 -6.90
CA ASP A 142 -10.55 -9.53 -7.98
C ASP A 142 -9.98 -8.64 -9.10
N ILE A 143 -9.44 -7.48 -8.74
CA ILE A 143 -8.89 -6.53 -9.71
C ILE A 143 -7.70 -7.15 -10.42
N ALA A 144 -6.79 -7.83 -9.71
CA ALA A 144 -5.65 -8.51 -10.32
C ALA A 144 -6.11 -9.53 -11.35
N SER A 145 -7.06 -10.40 -11.01
CA SER A 145 -7.60 -11.40 -11.95
C SER A 145 -8.26 -10.78 -13.19
N GLN A 146 -8.97 -9.65 -13.01
CA GLN A 146 -9.61 -8.94 -14.11
C GLN A 146 -8.58 -8.30 -15.04
N ILE A 147 -7.54 -7.68 -14.48
CA ILE A 147 -6.47 -7.05 -15.25
C ILE A 147 -5.59 -8.09 -15.95
N GLU A 148 -5.30 -9.24 -15.34
CA GLU A 148 -4.63 -10.37 -16.00
C GLU A 148 -5.42 -10.90 -17.21
N THR A 149 -6.74 -10.96 -17.09
CA THR A 149 -7.61 -11.36 -18.22
C THR A 149 -7.53 -10.33 -19.34
N GLU A 150 -7.58 -9.04 -19.02
CA GLU A 150 -7.48 -7.95 -19.99
C GLU A 150 -6.11 -7.91 -20.68
N ILE A 151 -5.01 -8.16 -19.96
CA ILE A 151 -3.66 -8.26 -20.51
C ILE A 151 -3.58 -9.32 -21.61
N ASN A 152 -4.28 -10.44 -21.43
CA ASN A 152 -4.27 -11.58 -22.35
C ASN A 152 -5.42 -11.57 -23.36
N SER A 153 -6.13 -10.45 -23.49
CA SER A 153 -7.29 -10.31 -24.39
C SER A 153 -6.90 -9.72 -25.75
N VAL A 154 -7.67 -10.08 -26.79
CA VAL A 154 -7.58 -9.43 -28.11
C VAL A 154 -8.58 -8.27 -28.14
N THR A 155 -8.06 -7.05 -28.18
CA THR A 155 -8.86 -5.83 -27.94
C THR A 155 -9.08 -4.98 -29.19
N ASP A 156 -8.40 -5.28 -30.29
CA ASP A 156 -8.59 -4.56 -31.55
C ASP A 156 -9.87 -4.97 -32.28
N ASN A 157 -10.21 -4.24 -33.33
CA ASN A 157 -11.42 -4.47 -34.10
C ASN A 157 -11.25 -3.96 -35.54
N PRO A 158 -11.83 -4.61 -36.57
CA PRO A 158 -12.57 -5.88 -36.55
C PRO A 158 -11.70 -7.12 -36.34
N LEU A 159 -12.23 -8.15 -35.69
CA LEU A 159 -11.52 -9.41 -35.46
C LEU A 159 -11.62 -10.34 -36.66
N ILE A 160 -10.55 -11.08 -36.95
CA ILE A 160 -10.46 -11.99 -38.09
C ILE A 160 -10.48 -13.44 -37.60
N ASP A 161 -11.54 -14.18 -37.94
CA ASP A 161 -11.60 -15.63 -37.75
C ASP A 161 -11.11 -16.33 -39.02
N VAL A 162 -9.84 -16.73 -38.99
CA VAL A 162 -9.19 -17.42 -40.12
C VAL A 162 -9.84 -18.77 -40.40
N LYS A 163 -10.32 -19.49 -39.38
CA LYS A 163 -10.96 -20.81 -39.56
C LYS A 163 -12.26 -20.70 -40.33
N ARG A 164 -13.02 -19.62 -40.10
CA ARG A 164 -14.29 -19.35 -40.78
C ARG A 164 -14.17 -18.38 -41.97
N GLN A 165 -12.97 -17.91 -42.29
CA GLN A 165 -12.72 -16.92 -43.36
C GLN A 165 -13.65 -15.71 -43.23
N SER A 166 -13.84 -15.22 -42.00
CA SER A 166 -14.83 -14.19 -41.67
C SER A 166 -14.19 -13.07 -40.84
N SER A 167 -14.77 -11.88 -40.93
CA SER A 167 -14.44 -10.75 -40.05
C SER A 167 -15.66 -10.34 -39.22
N TYR A 168 -15.43 -10.01 -37.95
CA TYR A 168 -16.46 -9.62 -37.00
C TYR A 168 -16.20 -8.20 -36.48
N HIS A 169 -17.21 -7.34 -36.56
CA HIS A 169 -17.20 -6.04 -35.92
C HIS A 169 -17.79 -6.19 -34.52
N GLY A 170 -16.98 -5.92 -33.50
CA GLY A 170 -17.32 -6.00 -32.08
C GLY A 170 -16.81 -4.79 -31.31
N GLY A 171 -16.74 -4.92 -29.99
CA GLY A 171 -16.46 -3.82 -29.05
C GLY A 171 -15.38 -4.11 -28.01
N ASN A 172 -14.46 -5.05 -28.27
CA ASN A 172 -13.42 -5.45 -27.30
C ASN A 172 -12.45 -4.31 -26.94
N PHE A 173 -12.46 -3.18 -27.65
CA PHE A 173 -11.69 -1.99 -27.33
C PHE A 173 -12.24 -1.20 -26.13
N LEU A 174 -13.43 -1.53 -25.62
CA LEU A 174 -14.01 -0.91 -24.44
C LEU A 174 -13.42 -1.52 -23.15
N GLY A 175 -12.41 -0.87 -22.57
CA GLY A 175 -11.77 -1.30 -21.32
C GLY A 175 -12.58 -0.98 -20.07
N GLN A 176 -13.81 -1.51 -19.95
CA GLN A 176 -14.70 -1.26 -18.80
C GLN A 176 -14.14 -1.85 -17.50
N TYR A 177 -13.54 -3.05 -17.57
CA TYR A 177 -12.88 -3.69 -16.43
C TYR A 177 -11.74 -2.84 -15.89
N VAL A 178 -10.96 -2.19 -16.76
CA VAL A 178 -9.92 -1.23 -16.35
C VAL A 178 -10.52 -0.03 -15.64
N GLY A 179 -11.57 0.59 -16.20
CA GLY A 179 -12.20 1.77 -15.60
C GLY A 179 -12.77 1.51 -14.21
N VAL A 180 -13.59 0.46 -14.07
CA VAL A 180 -14.21 0.10 -12.79
C VAL A 180 -13.16 -0.46 -11.81
N GLY A 181 -12.21 -1.26 -12.29
CA GLY A 181 -11.15 -1.83 -11.47
C GLY A 181 -10.25 -0.75 -10.86
N MET A 182 -9.86 0.25 -11.64
CA MET A 182 -9.03 1.36 -11.15
C MET A 182 -9.79 2.32 -10.25
N ASP A 183 -11.11 2.49 -10.42
CA ASP A 183 -11.95 3.20 -9.45
C ASP A 183 -11.97 2.47 -8.08
N ARG A 184 -12.18 1.15 -8.10
CA ARG A 184 -12.12 0.30 -6.88
C ARG A 184 -10.74 0.34 -6.23
N LEU A 185 -9.66 0.28 -7.02
CA LEU A 185 -8.29 0.30 -6.49
C LEU A 185 -8.01 1.57 -5.68
N ARG A 186 -8.36 2.75 -6.23
CA ARG A 186 -8.19 4.03 -5.52
C ARG A 186 -9.02 4.10 -4.25
N TYR A 187 -10.25 3.59 -4.30
CA TYR A 187 -11.11 3.50 -3.13
C TYR A 187 -10.44 2.67 -2.02
N PHE A 188 -9.91 1.49 -2.33
CA PHE A 188 -9.24 0.64 -1.37
C PHE A 188 -7.96 1.26 -0.79
N ILE A 189 -7.14 1.91 -1.63
CA ILE A 189 -5.96 2.66 -1.16
C ILE A 189 -6.37 3.74 -0.14
N GLY A 190 -7.44 4.48 -0.40
CA GLY A 190 -7.98 5.47 0.53
C GLY A 190 -8.41 4.87 1.87
N LEU A 191 -9.01 3.67 1.87
CA LEU A 191 -9.38 2.96 3.10
C LEU A 191 -8.14 2.53 3.91
N ILE A 192 -7.12 1.97 3.25
CA ILE A 192 -5.88 1.55 3.92
C ILE A 192 -5.20 2.76 4.57
N ALA A 193 -5.04 3.86 3.82
CA ALA A 193 -4.42 5.08 4.33
C ALA A 193 -5.19 5.65 5.54
N LYS A 194 -6.52 5.69 5.47
CA LYS A 194 -7.36 6.16 6.57
C LYS A 194 -7.26 5.30 7.82
N HIS A 195 -7.08 3.99 7.66
CA HIS A 195 -6.88 3.06 8.78
C HIS A 195 -5.52 3.27 9.45
N LEU A 196 -4.44 3.39 8.68
CA LEU A 196 -3.12 3.77 9.16
C LEU A 196 -3.15 5.12 9.91
N ASP A 197 -3.90 6.11 9.41
CA ASP A 197 -4.00 7.45 10.02
C ASP A 197 -4.56 7.41 11.44
N VAL A 198 -5.56 6.56 11.65
CA VAL A 198 -6.14 6.34 12.99
C VAL A 198 -5.12 5.70 13.92
N GLN A 199 -4.28 4.76 13.44
CA GLN A 199 -3.22 4.18 14.27
C GLN A 199 -2.16 5.21 14.64
N ILE A 200 -1.76 6.07 13.69
CA ILE A 200 -0.85 7.19 13.97
C ILE A 200 -1.46 8.11 15.03
N ALA A 201 -2.76 8.43 14.93
CA ALA A 201 -3.47 9.23 15.92
C ALA A 201 -3.46 8.57 17.31
N LEU A 202 -3.58 7.24 17.40
CA LEU A 202 -3.43 6.54 18.68
C LEU A 202 -2.02 6.71 19.23
N LEU A 203 -0.97 6.49 18.43
CA LEU A 203 0.44 6.52 18.87
C LEU A 203 0.85 7.89 19.47
N VAL A 204 0.41 8.99 18.85
CA VAL A 204 0.88 10.34 19.22
C VAL A 204 0.12 10.97 20.38
N THR A 205 -0.98 10.37 20.82
CA THR A 205 -1.91 10.93 21.79
C THR A 205 -1.81 10.18 23.12
N PRO A 206 -1.21 10.77 24.18
CA PRO A 206 -0.97 10.10 25.46
C PRO A 206 -2.19 9.42 26.08
N GLU A 207 -3.37 9.98 25.85
CA GLU A 207 -4.64 9.44 26.33
C GLU A 207 -4.97 8.05 25.74
N PHE A 208 -4.31 7.66 24.65
CA PHE A 208 -4.62 6.46 23.89
C PHE A 208 -3.42 5.56 23.57
N ASN A 209 -2.19 6.00 23.85
CA ASN A 209 -0.98 5.39 23.31
C ASN A 209 -0.25 4.40 24.24
N GLY A 210 -0.84 4.06 25.39
CA GLY A 210 -0.25 3.07 26.30
C GLY A 210 1.06 3.52 26.96
N GLY A 211 1.20 4.83 27.24
CA GLY A 211 2.33 5.40 27.98
C GLY A 211 3.47 5.95 27.11
N LEU A 212 3.30 6.01 25.80
CA LEU A 212 4.29 6.63 24.91
C LEU A 212 4.32 8.16 25.09
N PRO A 213 5.47 8.83 24.86
CA PRO A 213 5.55 10.28 24.87
C PRO A 213 4.58 10.95 23.88
N ALA A 214 4.04 12.11 24.27
CA ALA A 214 3.19 12.92 23.38
C ALA A 214 3.91 13.23 22.06
N SER A 215 3.22 13.04 20.93
CA SER A 215 3.79 13.21 19.58
C SER A 215 5.08 12.39 19.34
N LEU A 216 5.29 11.32 20.11
CA LEU A 216 6.48 10.47 20.05
C LEU A 216 7.80 11.25 20.16
N VAL A 217 7.84 12.26 21.04
CA VAL A 217 9.08 12.99 21.37
C VAL A 217 10.14 12.03 21.91
N GLY A 218 11.33 11.99 21.30
CA GLY A 218 12.47 11.19 21.77
C GLY A 218 13.09 11.76 23.05
N ASN A 219 13.83 12.87 22.93
CA ASN A 219 14.44 13.53 24.07
C ASN A 219 13.45 14.42 24.83
N THR A 220 12.82 13.85 25.86
CA THR A 220 11.85 14.57 26.72
C THR A 220 12.49 15.59 27.67
N GLN A 221 13.82 15.59 27.82
CA GLN A 221 14.54 16.58 28.64
C GLN A 221 14.64 17.93 27.93
N ARG A 222 14.74 17.92 26.59
CA ARG A 222 14.76 19.13 25.78
C ARG A 222 13.33 19.60 25.49
N LYS A 223 12.82 20.49 26.35
CA LYS A 223 11.41 20.97 26.35
C LYS A 223 10.92 21.66 25.09
N VAL A 224 11.82 22.03 24.18
CA VAL A 224 11.47 22.63 22.89
C VAL A 224 11.14 21.59 21.81
N ASN A 225 11.50 20.32 22.02
CA ASN A 225 11.20 19.25 21.08
C ASN A 225 9.68 18.98 21.02
N MET A 226 9.20 18.79 19.81
CA MET A 226 7.82 18.50 19.45
C MET A 226 7.69 17.12 18.77
N GLY A 227 8.80 16.44 18.52
CA GLY A 227 8.84 15.07 17.99
C GLY A 227 8.22 15.00 16.60
N LEU A 228 7.33 14.03 16.40
CA LEU A 228 6.69 13.76 15.12
C LEU A 228 5.43 14.60 14.87
N LYS A 229 5.20 15.68 15.62
CA LYS A 229 4.02 16.54 15.46
C LYS A 229 3.85 17.07 14.02
N GLY A 230 4.92 17.61 13.43
CA GLY A 230 4.89 18.10 12.05
C GLY A 230 4.65 16.99 11.03
N LEU A 231 5.20 15.80 11.29
CA LEU A 231 5.02 14.63 10.44
C LEU A 231 3.57 14.12 10.46
N GLN A 232 2.91 14.16 11.62
CA GLN A 232 1.49 13.82 11.72
C GLN A 232 0.65 14.78 10.88
N ILE A 233 0.93 16.09 10.96
CA ILE A 233 0.20 17.10 10.18
C ILE A 233 0.36 16.85 8.67
N ALA A 234 1.56 16.44 8.22
CA ALA A 234 1.78 16.05 6.83
C ALA A 234 0.92 14.84 6.45
N GLY A 235 0.94 13.76 7.24
CA GLY A 235 0.08 12.59 7.05
C GLY A 235 -1.41 12.96 6.97
N ASN A 236 -1.88 13.75 7.92
CA ASN A 236 -3.27 14.24 8.00
C ASN A 236 -3.70 15.10 6.79
N SER A 237 -2.76 15.63 6.02
CA SER A 237 -3.05 16.36 4.78
C SER A 237 -3.08 15.46 3.54
N ILE A 238 -2.30 14.37 3.53
CA ILE A 238 -2.23 13.41 2.43
C ILE A 238 -3.38 12.40 2.49
N MET A 239 -3.71 11.88 3.67
CA MET A 239 -4.76 10.85 3.80
C MET A 239 -6.12 11.29 3.24
N PRO A 240 -6.64 12.50 3.55
CA PRO A 240 -7.89 12.96 2.96
C PRO A 240 -7.84 13.04 1.43
N LEU A 241 -6.69 13.41 0.87
CA LEU A 241 -6.49 13.46 -0.58
C LEU A 241 -6.57 12.06 -1.23
N LEU A 242 -6.02 11.03 -0.58
CA LEU A 242 -6.16 9.65 -1.04
C LEU A 242 -7.64 9.20 -1.06
N THR A 243 -8.42 9.54 -0.03
CA THR A 243 -9.86 9.26 -0.03
C THR A 243 -10.62 10.07 -1.07
N PHE A 244 -10.18 11.29 -1.38
CA PHE A 244 -10.74 12.10 -2.47
C PHE A 244 -10.49 11.45 -3.83
N TYR A 245 -9.27 10.95 -4.08
CA TYR A 245 -8.98 10.19 -5.30
C TYR A 245 -9.76 8.88 -5.38
N GLY A 246 -10.23 8.33 -4.26
CA GLY A 246 -11.15 7.18 -4.22
C GLY A 246 -12.53 7.41 -4.86
N ASN A 247 -12.87 8.64 -5.28
CA ASN A 247 -14.08 8.88 -6.06
C ASN A 247 -14.00 8.23 -7.46
N SER A 248 -15.13 7.70 -7.94
CA SER A 248 -15.24 7.06 -9.23
C SER A 248 -15.26 8.05 -10.40
N LEU A 249 -14.71 7.60 -11.53
CA LEU A 249 -14.68 8.31 -12.80
C LEU A 249 -15.48 7.58 -13.88
N ALA A 250 -15.57 6.25 -13.81
CA ALA A 250 -16.23 5.43 -14.83
C ALA A 250 -17.71 5.77 -15.01
N ASP A 251 -18.41 6.20 -13.95
CA ASP A 251 -19.81 6.64 -13.98
C ASP A 251 -20.02 8.03 -14.60
N ARG A 252 -18.93 8.78 -14.85
CA ARG A 252 -18.95 10.15 -15.34
C ARG A 252 -18.61 10.27 -16.82
N PHE A 253 -18.77 9.19 -17.57
CA PHE A 253 -18.49 9.18 -19.00
C PHE A 253 -19.38 10.17 -19.77
N PRO A 254 -18.83 10.92 -20.75
CA PRO A 254 -19.63 11.81 -21.58
C PRO A 254 -20.42 11.00 -22.61
N THR A 255 -21.76 11.10 -22.56
CA THR A 255 -22.68 10.35 -23.44
C THR A 255 -22.70 10.86 -24.89
N HIS A 256 -22.08 12.01 -25.16
CA HIS A 256 -22.02 12.66 -26.46
C HIS A 256 -20.64 12.56 -27.15
N ALA A 257 -19.80 11.63 -26.70
CA ALA A 257 -18.44 11.48 -27.23
C ALA A 257 -18.45 11.08 -28.72
N GLU A 258 -17.51 11.66 -29.47
CA GLU A 258 -17.20 11.28 -30.86
C GLU A 258 -18.46 11.19 -31.74
N GLN A 259 -19.12 12.34 -31.98
CA GLN A 259 -20.34 12.42 -32.79
C GLN A 259 -21.48 11.51 -32.31
N PHE A 260 -21.59 11.26 -31.00
CA PHE A 260 -22.54 10.32 -30.38
C PHE A 260 -22.34 8.84 -30.76
N ASN A 261 -21.29 8.50 -31.50
CA ASN A 261 -20.94 7.12 -31.82
C ASN A 261 -20.45 6.37 -30.57
N GLN A 262 -19.69 7.05 -29.70
CA GLN A 262 -19.16 6.49 -28.45
C GLN A 262 -20.02 6.88 -27.25
N ASN A 263 -21.33 6.66 -27.37
CA ASN A 263 -22.33 7.07 -26.39
C ASN A 263 -22.24 6.35 -25.03
N ILE A 264 -21.45 5.28 -24.95
CA ILE A 264 -20.88 4.72 -23.72
C ILE A 264 -19.37 4.61 -23.88
N ASN A 265 -18.64 4.86 -22.81
CA ASN A 265 -17.19 4.66 -22.77
C ASN A 265 -16.74 4.46 -21.31
N SER A 266 -15.58 3.84 -21.11
CA SER A 266 -15.19 3.35 -19.78
C SER A 266 -14.49 4.37 -18.90
N GLN A 267 -14.03 5.48 -19.48
CA GLN A 267 -13.05 6.38 -18.85
C GLN A 267 -11.78 5.64 -18.35
N GLY A 268 -11.49 4.44 -18.85
CA GLY A 268 -10.47 3.54 -18.31
C GLY A 268 -9.06 4.14 -18.29
N PHE A 269 -8.68 4.89 -19.33
CA PHE A 269 -7.40 5.59 -19.35
C PHE A 269 -7.31 6.69 -18.28
N GLY A 270 -8.36 7.48 -18.09
CA GLY A 270 -8.41 8.50 -17.05
C GLY A 270 -8.35 7.87 -15.66
N SER A 271 -9.13 6.81 -15.44
CA SER A 271 -9.17 6.08 -14.17
C SER A 271 -7.81 5.44 -13.81
N ALA A 272 -7.13 4.84 -14.78
CA ALA A 272 -5.78 4.27 -14.58
C ALA A 272 -4.73 5.34 -14.24
N ASN A 273 -4.78 6.52 -14.87
CA ASN A 273 -3.86 7.61 -14.52
C ASN A 273 -4.12 8.16 -13.11
N LEU A 274 -5.40 8.31 -12.70
CA LEU A 274 -5.73 8.66 -11.32
C LEU A 274 -5.25 7.60 -10.32
N ALA A 275 -5.29 6.32 -10.72
CA ALA A 275 -4.79 5.22 -9.89
C ALA A 275 -3.27 5.33 -9.69
N ARG A 276 -2.51 5.62 -10.75
CA ARG A 276 -1.07 5.91 -10.65
C ARG A 276 -0.79 7.05 -9.67
N THR A 277 -1.51 8.16 -9.78
CA THR A 277 -1.38 9.28 -8.82
C THR A 277 -1.70 8.85 -7.38
N SER A 278 -2.70 7.99 -7.19
CA SER A 278 -3.04 7.48 -5.84
C SER A 278 -1.94 6.59 -5.27
N ILE A 279 -1.31 5.76 -6.11
CA ILE A 279 -0.16 4.94 -5.72
C ILE A 279 1.01 5.84 -5.29
N ASP A 280 1.34 6.88 -6.07
CA ASP A 280 2.45 7.78 -5.76
C ASP A 280 2.24 8.54 -4.43
N LEU A 281 1.01 8.99 -4.19
CA LEU A 281 0.64 9.61 -2.91
C LEU A 281 0.65 8.60 -1.76
N PHE A 282 0.24 7.36 -2.02
CA PHE A 282 0.23 6.33 -0.99
C PHE A 282 1.64 5.89 -0.59
N ARG A 283 2.62 5.87 -1.51
CA ARG A 283 4.04 5.70 -1.18
C ARG A 283 4.52 6.75 -0.17
N GLN A 284 4.18 8.02 -0.40
CA GLN A 284 4.54 9.12 0.52
C GLN A 284 3.87 8.93 1.87
N TYR A 285 2.59 8.57 1.88
CA TYR A 285 1.86 8.33 3.11
C TYR A 285 2.40 7.13 3.90
N LEU A 286 2.76 6.05 3.22
CA LEU A 286 3.30 4.86 3.84
C LEU A 286 4.72 5.09 4.40
N ALA A 287 5.52 5.91 3.73
CA ALA A 287 6.81 6.37 4.25
C ALA A 287 6.64 7.10 5.60
N ILE A 288 5.63 7.98 5.70
CA ILE A 288 5.28 8.65 6.96
C ILE A 288 4.89 7.61 8.02
N ALA A 289 3.99 6.68 7.69
CA ALA A 289 3.53 5.65 8.61
C ALA A 289 4.66 4.75 9.12
N LEU A 290 5.63 4.40 8.27
CA LEU A 290 6.81 3.62 8.67
C LEU A 290 7.70 4.37 9.67
N ILE A 291 7.93 5.67 9.47
CA ILE A 291 8.69 6.49 10.43
C ILE A 291 7.98 6.51 11.80
N PHE A 292 6.64 6.66 11.81
CA PHE A 292 5.85 6.56 13.03
C PHE A 292 5.99 5.21 13.71
N ALA A 293 5.85 4.12 12.94
CA ALA A 293 5.91 2.76 13.46
C ALA A 293 7.29 2.45 14.08
N VAL A 294 8.38 2.79 13.38
CA VAL A 294 9.76 2.57 13.84
C VAL A 294 10.08 3.38 15.10
N GLN A 295 9.74 4.66 15.12
CA GLN A 295 9.92 5.49 16.32
C GLN A 295 9.13 4.93 17.51
N ALA A 296 7.88 4.51 17.27
CA ALA A 296 7.00 4.08 18.34
C ALA A 296 7.42 2.76 18.99
N VAL A 297 7.89 1.77 18.22
CA VAL A 297 8.35 0.49 18.79
C VAL A 297 9.58 0.67 19.68
N GLU A 298 10.48 1.59 19.33
CA GLU A 298 11.64 1.92 20.16
C GLU A 298 11.25 2.61 21.46
N GLN A 299 10.27 3.51 21.40
CA GLN A 299 9.74 4.13 22.61
C GLN A 299 8.99 3.15 23.49
N LYS A 300 8.22 2.22 22.89
CA LYS A 300 7.57 1.15 23.65
C LYS A 300 8.60 0.25 24.32
N ASN A 301 9.69 -0.08 23.62
CA ASN A 301 10.80 -0.84 24.19
C ASN A 301 11.44 -0.11 25.37
N TYR A 302 11.65 1.21 25.27
CA TYR A 302 12.17 1.99 26.38
C TYR A 302 11.23 1.99 27.58
N VAL A 303 9.92 2.16 27.36
CA VAL A 303 8.92 2.11 28.42
C VAL A 303 8.89 0.75 29.12
N ALA A 304 9.01 -0.35 28.36
CA ALA A 304 8.90 -1.70 28.91
C ALA A 304 10.23 -2.25 29.49
N PHE A 305 11.37 -1.90 28.90
CA PHE A 305 12.67 -2.55 29.15
C PHE A 305 13.81 -1.58 29.49
N GLY A 306 13.61 -0.27 29.37
CA GLY A 306 14.57 0.76 29.80
C GLY A 306 15.66 1.14 28.79
N ASP A 307 15.58 0.66 27.54
CA ASP A 307 16.46 1.06 26.44
C ASP A 307 15.70 1.13 25.09
N TYR A 308 16.28 1.76 24.06
CA TYR A 308 15.65 1.90 22.74
C TYR A 308 15.98 0.75 21.76
N ASP A 309 16.69 -0.29 22.20
CA ASP A 309 17.10 -1.41 21.36
C ASP A 309 16.03 -2.51 21.31
N VAL A 310 15.29 -2.52 20.21
CA VAL A 310 14.15 -3.42 19.97
C VAL A 310 14.56 -4.85 19.56
N GLU A 311 15.85 -5.11 19.33
CA GLU A 311 16.39 -6.32 18.70
C GLU A 311 15.92 -7.63 19.34
N LYS A 312 15.66 -7.62 20.66
CA LYS A 312 15.24 -8.78 21.45
C LYS A 312 13.74 -8.86 21.72
N ASN A 313 12.99 -7.81 21.44
CA ASN A 313 11.61 -7.65 21.91
C ASN A 313 10.59 -7.48 20.79
N LEU A 314 10.99 -7.02 19.60
CA LEU A 314 10.15 -7.12 18.39
C LEU A 314 9.99 -8.58 17.94
N SER A 315 8.87 -8.88 17.30
CA SER A 315 8.72 -10.16 16.59
C SER A 315 9.80 -10.33 15.52
N PRO A 316 10.29 -11.56 15.29
CA PRO A 316 11.29 -11.81 14.24
C PRO A 316 10.86 -11.32 12.85
N ALA A 317 9.58 -11.42 12.52
CA ALA A 317 9.04 -11.01 11.22
C ALA A 317 9.09 -9.48 11.03
N THR A 318 8.55 -8.71 11.99
CA THR A 318 8.53 -7.23 11.87
C THR A 318 9.90 -6.59 12.05
N LYS A 319 10.80 -7.27 12.76
CA LYS A 319 12.20 -6.86 12.92
C LYS A 319 12.95 -6.74 11.59
N VAL A 320 12.62 -7.58 10.59
CA VAL A 320 13.23 -7.48 9.25
C VAL A 320 12.91 -6.12 8.62
N LEU A 321 11.62 -5.75 8.60
CA LEU A 321 11.17 -4.46 8.09
C LEU A 321 11.78 -3.29 8.88
N TYR A 322 11.74 -3.36 10.21
CA TYR A 322 12.35 -2.36 11.09
C TYR A 322 13.83 -2.12 10.73
N ASN A 323 14.62 -3.19 10.61
CA ASN A 323 16.05 -3.10 10.30
C ASN A 323 16.29 -2.50 8.91
N LYS A 324 15.48 -2.86 7.91
CA LYS A 324 15.59 -2.28 6.56
C LYS A 324 15.27 -0.79 6.52
N VAL A 325 14.30 -0.33 7.31
CA VAL A 325 14.05 1.11 7.45
C VAL A 325 15.23 1.81 8.15
N ARG A 326 15.78 1.26 9.24
CA ARG A 326 16.95 1.84 9.93
C ARG A 326 18.19 1.90 9.03
N GLU A 327 18.44 0.84 8.26
CA GLU A 327 19.53 0.76 7.28
C GLU A 327 19.38 1.83 6.19
N LEU A 328 18.20 1.93 5.58
CA LEU A 328 17.91 2.91 4.53
C LEU A 328 18.06 4.36 5.01
N LEU A 329 17.68 4.64 6.25
CA LEU A 329 17.79 5.97 6.85
C LEU A 329 19.21 6.28 7.36
N GLU A 330 20.15 5.34 7.26
CA GLU A 330 21.53 5.48 7.75
C GLU A 330 21.59 5.84 9.24
N LYS A 331 20.64 5.32 10.04
CA LYS A 331 20.51 5.55 11.47
C LYS A 331 20.66 4.21 12.21
N PRO A 332 21.88 3.82 12.65
CA PRO A 332 22.09 2.55 13.33
C PRO A 332 21.32 2.50 14.65
N VAL A 333 20.87 1.31 15.06
CA VAL A 333 20.15 1.09 16.33
C VAL A 333 21.03 1.51 17.51
N SER A 334 20.43 2.16 18.51
CA SER A 334 21.09 2.61 19.75
C SER A 334 20.23 2.22 20.94
N LYS A 335 20.88 1.94 22.08
CA LYS A 335 20.20 1.71 23.35
C LYS A 335 19.80 3.01 24.03
N GLU A 336 20.52 4.08 23.72
CA GLU A 336 20.43 5.37 24.37
C GLU A 336 19.48 6.34 23.66
N GLN A 337 19.28 6.16 22.35
CA GLN A 337 18.50 7.08 21.52
C GLN A 337 17.58 6.33 20.55
N SER A 338 16.33 6.80 20.47
CA SER A 338 15.39 6.42 19.40
C SER A 338 15.79 7.01 18.04
N LEU A 339 15.11 6.59 16.96
CA LEU A 339 15.31 7.04 15.58
C LEU A 339 15.33 8.57 15.50
N ILE A 340 14.35 9.20 16.12
CA ILE A 340 14.22 10.64 16.27
C ILE A 340 14.48 10.98 17.72
N TRP A 341 15.61 11.63 18.00
CA TRP A 341 16.00 12.01 19.35
C TRP A 341 15.71 13.49 19.62
N ASP A 342 16.45 14.39 18.99
CA ASP A 342 16.17 15.83 18.97
C ASP A 342 15.64 16.28 17.61
N ASP A 343 14.67 17.20 17.60
CA ASP A 343 14.04 17.67 16.36
C ASP A 343 15.04 18.29 15.36
N CYS A 344 16.15 18.84 15.86
CA CYS A 344 17.16 19.53 15.04
C CYS A 344 18.25 18.63 14.45
N GLU A 345 18.22 17.32 14.68
CA GLU A 345 19.25 16.38 14.23
C GLU A 345 18.99 15.81 12.82
N GLN A 346 17.80 16.07 12.26
CA GLN A 346 17.39 15.56 10.96
C GLN A 346 16.31 16.42 10.32
N SER A 347 16.14 16.25 9.01
CA SER A 347 14.99 16.74 8.27
C SER A 347 14.14 15.55 7.84
N LEU A 348 12.89 15.48 8.31
CA LEU A 348 12.01 14.32 8.10
C LEU A 348 11.55 14.18 6.63
N ASP A 349 11.57 15.26 5.87
CA ASP A 349 11.32 15.26 4.42
C ASP A 349 12.36 14.43 3.65
N ILE A 350 13.63 14.46 4.07
CA ILE A 350 14.68 13.60 3.50
C ILE A 350 14.40 12.13 3.79
N TYR A 351 13.91 11.81 4.99
CA TYR A 351 13.56 10.43 5.36
C TYR A 351 12.36 9.93 4.55
N ILE A 352 11.33 10.76 4.41
CA ILE A 352 10.20 10.47 3.53
C ILE A 352 10.69 10.21 2.11
N SER A 353 11.52 11.10 1.54
CA SER A 353 12.02 10.95 0.17
C SER A 353 12.80 9.65 -0.02
N ARG A 354 13.72 9.30 0.90
CA ARG A 354 14.49 8.06 0.82
C ARG A 354 13.61 6.82 0.84
N ILE A 355 12.61 6.79 1.72
CA ILE A 355 11.66 5.67 1.81
C ILE A 355 10.79 5.61 0.55
N VAL A 356 10.34 6.75 0.02
CA VAL A 356 9.55 6.81 -1.23
C VAL A 356 10.38 6.29 -2.41
N ASP A 357 11.65 6.67 -2.50
CA ASP A 357 12.55 6.21 -3.56
C ASP A 357 12.75 4.68 -3.49
N ASP A 358 12.93 4.13 -2.28
CA ASP A 358 13.04 2.68 -2.06
C ASP A 358 11.73 1.94 -2.40
N LEU A 359 10.57 2.49 -2.03
CA LEU A 359 9.24 1.94 -2.34
C LEU A 359 8.81 2.11 -3.81
N SER A 360 9.52 2.94 -4.59
CA SER A 360 9.26 3.14 -6.01
C SER A 360 9.91 2.06 -6.89
N ALA A 361 10.72 1.19 -6.28
CA ALA A 361 11.41 0.08 -6.90
C ALA A 361 11.31 -1.18 -6.00
N PRO A 362 11.76 -2.36 -6.43
CA PRO A 362 11.94 -3.51 -5.54
C PRO A 362 13.14 -3.31 -4.60
N GLY A 363 13.05 -2.26 -3.78
CA GLY A 363 14.03 -1.86 -2.77
C GLY A 363 14.01 -2.73 -1.53
N GLN A 364 14.76 -2.31 -0.51
CA GLN A 364 15.00 -3.11 0.69
C GLN A 364 13.73 -3.29 1.54
N ILE A 365 12.86 -2.28 1.57
CA ILE A 365 11.59 -2.34 2.32
C ILE A 365 10.64 -3.35 1.67
N SER A 366 10.50 -3.32 0.36
CA SER A 366 9.67 -4.28 -0.38
C SER A 366 10.19 -5.71 -0.24
N GLN A 367 11.51 -5.90 -0.18
CA GLN A 367 12.13 -7.21 0.08
C GLN A 367 11.86 -7.72 1.50
N ALA A 368 11.76 -6.84 2.49
CA ALA A 368 11.48 -7.23 3.88
C ALA A 368 10.09 -7.86 4.07
N VAL A 369 9.18 -7.65 3.12
CA VAL A 369 7.81 -8.18 3.12
C VAL A 369 7.53 -9.08 1.91
N SER A 370 8.58 -9.61 1.27
CA SER A 370 8.44 -10.42 0.07
C SER A 370 7.58 -11.67 0.27
N ASP A 371 7.61 -12.25 1.46
CA ASP A 371 6.85 -13.45 1.79
C ASP A 371 5.34 -13.14 1.83
N ILE A 372 4.96 -12.05 2.50
CA ILE A 372 3.58 -11.55 2.54
C ILE A 372 3.09 -11.22 1.13
N PHE A 373 3.92 -10.52 0.34
CA PHE A 373 3.59 -10.21 -1.05
C PHE A 373 3.40 -11.49 -1.88
N SER A 374 4.29 -12.46 -1.75
CA SER A 374 4.21 -13.72 -2.50
C SER A 374 2.97 -14.51 -2.13
N GLU A 375 2.63 -14.61 -0.84
CA GLU A 375 1.41 -15.26 -0.38
C GLU A 375 0.16 -14.55 -0.90
N LEU A 376 0.12 -13.21 -0.82
CA LEU A 376 -0.97 -12.41 -1.35
C LEU A 376 -1.17 -12.63 -2.86
N MET A 377 -0.09 -12.83 -3.62
CA MET A 377 -0.17 -13.10 -5.06
C MET A 377 -0.49 -14.56 -5.41
N ASN A 378 -0.21 -15.51 -4.51
CA ASN A 378 -0.35 -16.95 -4.75
C ASN A 378 -1.68 -17.55 -4.27
N GLU A 379 -2.47 -16.84 -3.46
CA GLU A 379 -3.82 -17.30 -3.09
C GLU A 379 -4.78 -17.18 -4.28
N LYS A 380 -4.85 -18.26 -5.08
CA LYS A 380 -5.92 -18.59 -6.03
C LYS A 380 -6.23 -20.07 -6.01
#